data_AF-A0A2V2XQ14-F1
#
_entry.id   AF-A0A2V2XQ14-F1
#
_cell.length_a   1.000
_cell.length_b   1.000
_cell.length_c   1.000
_cell.angle_alpha   90.00
_cell.angle_beta   90.00
_cell.angle_gamma   90.00
#
_symmetry.space_group_name_H-M   'P 1'
#
loop_
_entity.id
_entity.type
_entity.pdbx_description
1 polymer ?
#
loop_
_entity_poly.entity_id
_entity_poly.type
_entity_poly.pdbx_seq_one_letter_code
_entity_poly.pdbx_strand_id
1 'polypeptide(L)' 'MRDNVRWLIYITLAIVMAGFAIIFLIYSLGYMERAMVGSSLLSALIGFTLLSGSLYALKISAYIYSLMKSKEGESRET' A
#
# COMPACT_ATOMS: atom_id res chain seq x y z
N MET A 1 -13.08 5.23 -20.01
CA MET A 1 -12.18 4.05 -19.91
C MET A 1 -10.83 4.35 -19.23
N ARG A 2 -10.20 5.53 -19.40
CA ARG A 2 -8.91 5.87 -18.78
C ARG A 2 -8.95 6.02 -17.24
N ASP A 3 -10.08 6.39 -16.66
CA ASP A 3 -10.18 6.66 -15.21
C ASP A 3 -10.26 5.39 -14.36
N ASN A 4 -10.92 4.33 -14.85
CA ASN A 4 -11.01 3.03 -14.18
C ASN A 4 -9.63 2.38 -14.02
N VAL A 5 -8.75 2.56 -15.00
CA VAL A 5 -7.39 1.99 -15.01
C VAL A 5 -6.52 2.64 -13.93
N ARG A 6 -6.70 3.94 -13.66
CA ARG A 6 -5.90 4.67 -12.67
C ARG A 6 -6.10 4.12 -11.25
N TRP A 7 -7.34 3.90 -10.84
CA TRP A 7 -7.65 3.37 -9.51
C TRP A 7 -7.11 1.95 -9.31
N LEU A 8 -7.25 1.09 -10.33
CA LEU A 8 -6.71 -0.27 -10.33
C LEU A 8 -5.18 -0.31 -10.22
N ILE A 9 -4.48 0.62 -10.88
CA ILE A 9 -3.02 0.74 -10.77
C ILE A 9 -2.60 1.04 -9.34
N TYR A 10 -3.24 1.99 -8.66
CA TYR A 10 -2.90 2.34 -7.27
C TYR A 10 -3.13 1.19 -6.30
N ILE A 11 -4.20 0.41 -6.49
CA ILE A 11 -4.46 -0.79 -5.68
C ILE A 11 -3.40 -1.86 -5.92
N THR A 12 -3.10 -2.14 -7.18
CA THR A 12 -2.09 -3.14 -7.54
C THR A 12 -0.74 -2.77 -6.96
N LEU A 13 -0.34 -1.50 -7.09
CA LEU A 13 0.90 -0.98 -6.51
C LEU A 13 0.92 -1.12 -4.98
N ALA A 14 -0.19 -0.80 -4.31
CA ALA A 14 -0.29 -0.95 -2.86
C ALA A 14 -0.16 -2.40 -2.41
N ILE A 15 -0.82 -3.35 -3.10
CA ILE A 15 -0.73 -4.78 -2.81
C ILE A 15 0.72 -5.27 -2.97
N VAL A 16 1.40 -4.86 -4.05
CA VAL A 16 2.80 -5.21 -4.29
C VAL A 16 3.70 -4.66 -3.18
N MET A 17 3.54 -3.39 -2.81
CA MET A 17 4.32 -2.78 -1.71
C MET A 17 4.06 -3.47 -0.36
N ALA A 18 2.81 -3.84 -0.08
CA ALA A 18 2.44 -4.59 1.13
C ALA A 18 3.08 -5.99 1.14
N GLY A 19 3.12 -6.67 -0.01
CA GLY A 19 3.81 -7.96 -0.16
C GLY A 19 5.32 -7.85 0.14
N PHE A 20 5.99 -6.84 -0.42
CA PHE A 20 7.40 -6.58 -0.10
C PHE A 20 7.60 -6.25 1.39
N ALA A 21 6.71 -5.45 1.98
CA ALA A 21 6.79 -5.13 3.41
C ALA A 21 6.77 -6.38 4.30
N ILE A 22 5.91 -7.35 4.00
CA ILE A 22 5.81 -8.62 4.71
C ILE A 22 7.11 -9.42 4.57
N ILE A 23 7.67 -9.50 3.36
CA ILE A 23 8.95 -10.20 3.11
C ILE A 23 10.08 -9.59 3.95
N PHE A 24 10.19 -8.27 3.98
CA PHE A 24 11.18 -7.56 4.79
C PHE A 24 11.00 -7.79 6.28
N LEU A 25 9.75 -7.92 6.75
CA LEU A 25 9.46 -8.23 8.15
C LEU A 25 9.86 -9.67 8.52
N ILE A 26 9.64 -10.64 7.61
CA ILE A 26 10.13 -12.01 7.78
C ILE A 26 11.66 -12.05 7.83
N TYR A 27 12.34 -11.31 6.94
CA TYR A 27 13.79 -11.18 6.99
C TYR A 27 14.27 -10.56 8.31
N SER A 28 13.57 -9.54 8.81
CA SER A 28 13.89 -8.92 10.10
C SER A 28 13.87 -9.93 11.24
N LEU A 29 12.87 -10.80 11.28
CA LEU A 29 12.78 -11.89 12.25
C LEU A 29 13.94 -12.88 12.10
N GLY A 30 14.26 -13.30 10.87
CA GLY A 30 15.39 -14.20 10.62
C GLY A 30 16.76 -13.61 10.96
N TYR A 31 16.95 -12.29 10.80
CA TYR A 31 18.17 -11.61 11.25
C TYR A 31 18.26 -11.53 12.78
N MET A 32 17.13 -11.40 13.46
CA MET A 32 17.04 -11.44 14.92
C MET A 32 17.48 -12.81 15.48
N GLU A 33 17.04 -13.90 14.86
CA GLU A 33 17.45 -15.27 15.24
C GLU A 33 18.96 -15.49 15.12
N ARG A 34 19.62 -14.78 14.19
CA ARG A 34 21.08 -14.87 13.95
C ARG A 34 21.90 -13.86 14.75
N ALA A 35 21.31 -13.22 15.77
CA ALA A 35 21.92 -12.14 16.56
C ALA A 35 22.39 -10.92 15.73
N MET A 36 21.88 -10.74 14.51
CA MET A 36 22.17 -9.59 13.66
C MET A 36 21.15 -8.47 13.87
N VAL A 37 21.26 -7.78 15.01
CA VAL A 37 20.31 -6.75 15.43
C VAL A 37 20.24 -5.57 14.45
N GLY A 38 21.38 -5.12 13.91
CA GLY A 38 21.42 -4.00 12.96
C GLY A 38 20.68 -4.29 11.65
N SER A 39 20.91 -5.46 11.05
CA SER A 39 20.22 -5.88 9.81
C SER A 39 18.74 -6.15 10.04
N SER A 40 18.37 -6.66 11.23
CA SER A 40 16.98 -6.84 11.63
C SER A 40 16.25 -5.49 11.73
N LEU A 41 16.86 -4.49 12.37
CA LEU A 41 16.32 -3.14 12.47
C LEU A 41 16.17 -2.47 11.09
N LEU A 42 17.19 -2.59 10.24
CA LEU A 42 17.17 -2.01 8.91
C LEU A 42 16.04 -2.61 8.05
N SER A 43 15.91 -3.93 8.06
CA SER A 43 14.86 -4.63 7.30
C SER A 43 13.46 -4.33 7.85
N ALA A 44 13.29 -4.25 9.18
CA ALA A 44 12.03 -3.82 9.78
C ALA A 44 11.64 -2.39 9.37
N LEU A 45 12.61 -1.46 9.36
CA LEU A 45 12.37 -0.06 9.01
C LEU A 45 11.99 0.10 7.52
N ILE A 46 12.65 -0.65 6.64
CA ILE A 46 12.28 -0.72 5.21
C ILE A 46 10.87 -1.30 5.06
N GLY A 47 10.59 -2.44 5.71
CA GLY A 47 9.28 -3.08 5.67
C GLY A 47 8.17 -2.16 6.17
N PHE A 48 8.38 -1.47 7.28
CA PHE A 48 7.43 -0.51 7.83
C PHE A 48 7.20 0.69 6.89
N THR A 49 8.26 1.20 6.26
CA THR A 49 8.14 2.31 5.30
C THR A 49 7.33 1.91 4.07
N LEU A 50 7.58 0.71 3.53
CA LEU A 50 6.82 0.15 2.42
C LEU A 50 5.34 -0.08 2.79
N LEU A 51 5.09 -0.59 4.01
CA LEU A 51 3.74 -0.78 4.52
C LEU A 51 3.00 0.55 4.65
N SER A 52 3.64 1.57 5.25
CA SER A 52 3.08 2.92 5.37
C SER A 52 2.74 3.51 3.99
N GLY A 53 3.65 3.37 3.01
CA GLY A 53 3.40 3.79 1.63
C GLY A 53 2.23 3.07 0.97
N SER A 54 2.09 1.76 1.19
CA SER A 54 0.96 0.98 0.66
C SER A 54 -0.39 1.45 1.20
N LEU A 55 -0.47 1.72 2.51
CA LEU A 55 -1.68 2.21 3.16
C LEU A 55 -2.05 3.62 2.66
N TYR A 56 -1.05 4.47 2.41
CA TYR A 56 -1.27 5.79 1.85
C TYR A 56 -1.84 5.71 0.41
N ALA A 57 -1.29 4.83 -0.42
CA ALA A 57 -1.81 4.58 -1.77
C ALA A 57 -3.25 4.04 -1.76
N LEU A 58 -3.56 3.12 -0.84
CA LEU A 58 -4.93 2.63 -0.63
C LEU A 58 -5.89 3.74 -0.19
N LYS A 59 -5.45 4.64 0.69
CA LYS A 59 -6.26 5.78 1.14
C LYS A 59 -6.60 6.72 -0.02
N ILE A 60 -5.63 7.03 -0.88
CA ILE A 60 -5.86 7.84 -2.09
C ILE A 60 -6.81 7.13 -3.05
N SER A 61 -6.62 5.83 -3.24
CA SER A 61 -7.48 5.00 -4.07
C SER A 61 -8.94 5.03 -3.58
N ALA A 62 -9.19 4.85 -2.29
CA ALA A 62 -10.52 4.96 -1.70
C ALA A 62 -11.12 6.36 -1.85
N TYR A 63 -10.32 7.41 -1.69
CA TYR A 63 -10.75 8.79 -1.87
C TYR A 63 -11.21 9.07 -3.31
N ILE A 64 -10.40 8.68 -4.31
CA ILE A 64 -10.75 8.81 -5.73
C ILE A 64 -12.05 8.06 -6.05
N TYR A 65 -12.20 6.84 -5.52
CA TYR A 65 -13.41 6.06 -5.70
C TYR A 65 -14.66 6.75 -5.11
N SER A 66 -14.54 7.32 -3.90
CA SER A 66 -15.64 8.06 -3.27
C SER A 66 -16.04 9.31 -4.05
N LEU A 67 -15.07 10.03 -4.63
CA LEU A 67 -15.33 11.18 -5.48
C LEU A 67 -16.04 10.80 -6.78
N MET A 68 -15.61 9.73 -7.45
CA MET A 68 -16.31 9.24 -8.65
C MET A 68 -17.75 8.86 -8.32
N LYS A 69 -17.96 8.12 -7.22
CA LYS A 69 -19.29 7.69 -6.81
C LYS A 69 -20.21 8.85 -6.43
N SER A 70 -19.69 9.90 -5.77
CA SER A 70 -20.46 11.11 -5.45
C SER A 70 -20.92 11.84 -6.71
N LYS A 71 -20.05 11.96 -7.71
CA LYS A 71 -20.35 12.64 -8.97
C LYS A 71 -21.38 11.87 -9.82
N GLU A 72 -21.36 10.55 -9.73
CA GLU A 72 -22.31 9.66 -10.41
C GLU A 72 -23.70 9.67 -9.76
N GLY A 73 -23.77 9.95 -8.44
CA GLY A 73 -25.03 10.20 -7.73
C GLY A 73 -25.68 11.52 -8.13
N GLU A 74 -24.89 12.59 -8.21
CA GLU A 74 -25.36 13.94 -8.56
C GLU A 74 -25.87 14.04 -10.01
N SER A 75 -25.29 13.29 -10.95
CA SER A 75 -25.74 13.24 -12.35
C SER A 75 -27.03 12.43 -12.59
N ARG A 76 -27.56 11.74 -11.56
CA ARG A 76 -28.83 10.99 -11.65
C ARG A 76 -30.01 11.73 -11.03
N GLU A 77 -29.76 12.87 -10.37
CA GLU A 77 -30.79 13.71 -9.75
C GLU A 77 -31.13 14.98 -10.57
N THR A 78 -30.52 15.15 -11.74
CA THR A 78 -30.89 16.14 -12.77
C THR A 78 -31.43 15.46 -14.02
#